data_AF-A0A959T3S9-F1
#
_entry.id   AF-A0A959T3S9-F1
#
_cell.length_a   1.000
_cell.length_b   1.000
_cell.length_c   1.000
_cell.angle_alpha   90.00
_cell.angle_beta   90.00
_cell.angle_gamma   90.00
#
_symmetry.space_group_name_H-M   'P 1'
#
loop_
_entity.id
_entity.type
_entity.pdbx_description
1 polymer ?
#
loop_
_entity_poly.entity_id
_entity_poly.type
_entity_poly.pdbx_seq_one_letter_code
_entity_poly.pdbx_strand_id
1 'polypeptide(L)'
;LNSCVLDGLGTPVSWVLFDADNDPRHPSSPDPGADEFSFTAVPLSAPGITVPSSQLPLVLTAPDGGPWSWITGATTQSINVFVGGLYSCTFTDVNGCTWTIDQAVTVNINTGLEPASTPAGLLVFPNPATTSLTIAGVELPARIQLLSLDGRLVRSELLTSPVLQVSDLHQGTYLLRTEGVVGMPIRIQVLR
;
A
#
# COMPACT_ATOMS: atom_id res chain seq x y z
N LEU A 1 -34.76 -24.58 0.00
CA LEU A 1 -33.75 -25.60 -0.38
C LEU A 1 -32.51 -24.82 -0.77
N ASN A 2 -31.73 -24.41 0.23
CA ASN A 2 -30.70 -23.41 0.05
C ASN A 2 -29.45 -24.13 -0.49
N SER A 3 -29.13 -23.85 -1.75
CA SER A 3 -28.03 -24.46 -2.48
C SER A 3 -27.14 -23.33 -3.00
N CYS A 4 -25.93 -23.25 -2.46
CA CYS A 4 -24.86 -22.30 -2.82
C CYS A 4 -24.45 -22.32 -4.31
N VAL A 5 -25.00 -23.25 -5.09
CA VAL A 5 -24.74 -23.41 -6.54
C VAL A 5 -25.66 -22.52 -7.38
N LEU A 6 -26.75 -21.99 -6.81
CA LEU A 6 -27.80 -21.31 -7.57
C LEU A 6 -27.77 -19.78 -7.47
N ASP A 7 -26.94 -19.22 -6.58
CA ASP A 7 -26.86 -17.77 -6.32
C ASP A 7 -26.53 -16.97 -7.59
N GLY A 8 -27.46 -16.10 -8.02
CA GLY A 8 -27.24 -15.15 -9.13
C GLY A 8 -27.37 -15.73 -10.54
N LEU A 9 -27.87 -16.96 -10.67
CA LEU A 9 -28.09 -17.61 -11.96
C LEU A 9 -29.50 -17.41 -12.53
N GLY A 10 -30.38 -16.70 -11.83
CA GLY A 10 -31.76 -16.44 -12.24
C GLY A 10 -31.94 -15.20 -13.14
N THR A 11 -32.76 -15.32 -14.19
CA THR A 11 -33.24 -14.17 -14.96
C THR A 11 -34.47 -13.54 -14.29
N PRO A 12 -34.51 -12.20 -14.10
CA PRO A 12 -35.60 -11.52 -13.39
C PRO A 12 -36.95 -11.66 -14.09
N VAL A 13 -37.99 -11.98 -13.34
CA VAL A 13 -39.40 -11.95 -13.80
C VAL A 13 -40.13 -10.83 -13.05
N SER A 14 -40.45 -9.75 -13.78
CA SER A 14 -40.87 -8.46 -13.22
C SER A 14 -42.20 -8.42 -12.46
N TRP A 15 -43.03 -9.47 -12.55
CA TRP A 15 -44.32 -9.54 -11.87
C TRP A 15 -44.29 -10.34 -10.56
N VAL A 16 -43.13 -10.91 -10.19
CA VAL A 16 -42.96 -11.60 -8.92
C VAL A 16 -42.32 -10.63 -7.94
N LEU A 17 -43.08 -10.17 -6.94
CA LEU A 17 -42.65 -9.10 -6.01
C LEU A 17 -42.10 -9.62 -4.68
N PHE A 18 -42.40 -10.86 -4.34
CA PHE A 18 -41.97 -11.52 -3.12
C PHE A 18 -41.29 -12.85 -3.46
N ASP A 19 -40.40 -13.32 -2.59
CA ASP A 19 -39.80 -14.65 -2.70
C ASP A 19 -40.69 -15.74 -2.06
N ALA A 20 -40.15 -16.94 -1.84
CA ALA A 20 -40.88 -18.07 -1.28
C ALA A 20 -41.11 -17.97 0.24
N ASP A 21 -40.38 -17.08 0.93
CA ASP A 21 -40.45 -16.84 2.37
C ASP A 21 -41.15 -15.50 2.71
N ASN A 22 -41.67 -14.82 1.67
CA ASN A 22 -42.53 -13.64 1.70
C ASN A 22 -41.80 -12.30 1.93
N ASP A 23 -40.50 -12.25 1.63
CA ASP A 23 -39.68 -11.05 1.68
C ASP A 23 -39.73 -10.25 0.35
N PRO A 24 -39.68 -8.90 0.38
CA PRO A 24 -39.69 -8.08 -0.83
C PRO A 24 -38.41 -8.25 -1.64
N ARG A 25 -38.53 -8.49 -2.95
CA ARG A 25 -37.37 -8.72 -3.83
C ARG A 25 -36.46 -7.52 -4.06
N HIS A 26 -35.17 -7.77 -4.24
CA HIS A 26 -34.18 -6.77 -4.64
C HIS A 26 -34.45 -6.27 -6.08
N PRO A 27 -34.51 -4.94 -6.31
CA PRO A 27 -35.00 -4.36 -7.57
C PRO A 27 -34.09 -4.58 -8.78
N SER A 28 -32.83 -4.95 -8.60
CA SER A 28 -31.86 -5.13 -9.70
C SER A 28 -31.25 -6.53 -9.80
N SER A 29 -31.55 -7.46 -8.89
CA SER A 29 -30.97 -8.82 -8.90
C SER A 29 -31.90 -9.86 -8.23
N PRO A 30 -33.12 -10.08 -8.74
CA PRO A 30 -34.13 -10.89 -8.07
C PRO A 30 -33.91 -12.40 -8.33
N ASP A 31 -33.69 -13.19 -7.28
CA ASP A 31 -33.55 -14.66 -7.34
C ASP A 31 -34.74 -15.34 -6.63
N PRO A 32 -35.51 -16.23 -7.28
CA PRO A 32 -36.62 -16.94 -6.64
C PRO A 32 -36.22 -18.04 -5.63
N GLY A 33 -34.94 -18.32 -5.40
CA GLY A 33 -34.50 -19.48 -4.62
C GLY A 33 -33.33 -19.32 -3.65
N ALA A 34 -32.79 -18.12 -3.44
CA ALA A 34 -31.66 -17.90 -2.54
C ALA A 34 -31.80 -16.57 -1.79
N ASP A 35 -31.63 -16.61 -0.47
CA ASP A 35 -31.55 -15.45 0.41
C ASP A 35 -30.66 -14.36 -0.21
N GLU A 36 -31.24 -13.19 -0.49
CA GLU A 36 -30.57 -12.03 -1.07
C GLU A 36 -29.62 -11.38 -0.04
N PHE A 37 -28.44 -11.97 0.21
CA PHE A 37 -27.38 -11.27 0.93
C PHE A 37 -26.56 -10.40 -0.03
N SER A 38 -26.70 -9.08 0.12
CA SER A 38 -25.78 -8.11 -0.48
C SER A 38 -24.41 -8.23 0.19
N PHE A 39 -23.42 -8.75 -0.55
CA PHE A 39 -22.02 -8.65 -0.18
C PHE A 39 -21.58 -7.17 -0.19
N THR A 40 -21.69 -6.50 0.95
CA THR A 40 -20.97 -5.23 1.20
C THR A 40 -19.77 -5.44 2.13
N ALA A 41 -19.24 -6.66 2.18
CA ALA A 41 -17.88 -6.91 2.65
C ALA A 41 -17.02 -7.15 1.41
N VAL A 42 -15.90 -6.42 1.32
CA VAL A 42 -14.84 -6.74 0.36
C VAL A 42 -14.59 -8.25 0.47
N PRO A 43 -14.82 -9.05 -0.58
CA PRO A 43 -14.53 -10.46 -0.49
C PRO A 43 -13.05 -10.59 -0.16
N LEU A 44 -12.74 -11.27 0.93
CA LEU A 44 -11.40 -11.78 1.27
C LEU A 44 -11.02 -12.90 0.26
N SER A 45 -11.16 -12.61 -1.04
CA SER A 45 -10.82 -13.46 -2.18
C SER A 45 -10.23 -12.62 -3.33
N ALA A 46 -9.56 -11.51 -3.00
CA ALA A 46 -8.80 -10.67 -3.92
C ALA A 46 -7.38 -10.45 -3.34
N PRO A 47 -6.37 -10.16 -4.18
CA PRO A 47 -4.96 -10.50 -3.96
C PRO A 47 -4.46 -9.96 -2.62
N GLY A 48 -3.65 -10.74 -1.91
CA GLY A 48 -3.20 -10.50 -0.54
C GLY A 48 -3.00 -9.02 -0.15
N ILE A 49 -3.47 -8.66 1.04
CA ILE A 49 -3.33 -7.32 1.60
C ILE A 49 -1.84 -7.02 1.81
N THR A 50 -1.34 -5.96 1.18
CA THR A 50 0.02 -5.47 1.41
C THR A 50 -0.04 -4.17 2.21
N VAL A 51 0.61 -4.13 3.38
CA VAL A 51 0.67 -2.96 4.25
C VAL A 51 2.11 -2.63 4.67
N PRO A 52 2.50 -1.36 4.78
CA PRO A 52 3.78 -0.97 5.37
C PRO A 52 3.80 -1.24 6.87
N SER A 53 4.97 -1.56 7.41
CA SER A 53 5.15 -1.80 8.86
C SER A 53 4.76 -0.61 9.75
N SER A 54 4.70 0.61 9.19
CA SER A 54 4.25 1.82 9.89
C SER A 54 2.74 1.89 10.13
N GLN A 55 1.95 1.05 9.48
CA GLN A 55 0.49 1.00 9.60
C GLN A 55 -0.01 -0.19 10.43
N LEU A 56 0.89 -0.84 11.18
CA LEU A 56 0.54 -1.91 12.10
C LEU A 56 0.04 -1.36 13.45
N PRO A 57 -0.93 -2.02 14.12
CA PRO A 57 -1.56 -3.28 13.73
C PRO A 57 -2.59 -3.13 12.61
N LEU A 58 -2.58 -4.07 11.66
CA LEU A 58 -3.65 -4.23 10.68
C LEU A 58 -4.85 -4.88 11.36
N VAL A 59 -6.05 -4.31 11.21
CA VAL A 59 -7.29 -4.94 11.68
C VAL A 59 -7.88 -5.75 10.53
N LEU A 60 -7.94 -7.08 10.69
CA LEU A 60 -8.72 -7.94 9.82
C LEU A 60 -10.10 -8.14 10.42
N THR A 61 -11.14 -8.02 9.60
CA THR A 61 -12.54 -8.21 10.02
C THR A 61 -13.16 -9.28 9.15
N ALA A 62 -13.67 -10.34 9.78
CA ALA A 62 -14.43 -11.39 9.13
C ALA A 62 -15.85 -10.91 8.78
N PRO A 63 -16.52 -11.55 7.80
CA PRO A 63 -17.92 -11.28 7.50
C PRO A 63 -18.84 -11.44 8.72
N ASP A 64 -20.00 -10.81 8.65
CA ASP A 64 -21.07 -11.00 9.62
C ASP A 64 -21.51 -12.48 9.60
N GLY A 65 -21.62 -13.08 10.78
CA GLY A 65 -21.78 -14.51 11.00
C GLY A 65 -21.40 -14.87 12.43
N GLY A 66 -21.24 -16.16 12.76
CA GLY A 66 -20.71 -16.56 14.05
C GLY A 66 -21.26 -17.89 14.53
N PRO A 67 -20.44 -18.74 15.19
CA PRO A 67 -19.13 -18.43 15.76
C PRO A 67 -17.99 -18.35 14.74
N TRP A 68 -17.01 -17.46 15.00
CA TRP A 68 -15.77 -17.35 14.21
C TRP A 68 -14.65 -18.16 14.87
N SER A 69 -13.76 -18.70 14.05
CA SER A 69 -12.58 -19.46 14.45
C SER A 69 -11.42 -19.07 13.55
N TRP A 70 -10.55 -18.21 14.06
CA TRP A 70 -9.32 -17.81 13.37
C TRP A 70 -8.19 -18.81 13.62
N ILE A 71 -7.25 -18.92 12.69
CA ILE A 71 -6.00 -19.70 12.87
C ILE A 71 -5.17 -19.22 14.08
N THR A 72 -5.38 -17.97 14.52
CA THR A 72 -4.76 -17.39 15.71
C THR A 72 -5.41 -17.87 17.02
N GLY A 73 -6.50 -18.64 16.95
CA GLY A 73 -7.31 -19.07 18.10
C GLY A 73 -8.32 -18.03 18.58
N ALA A 74 -8.43 -16.89 17.90
CA ALA A 74 -9.44 -15.88 18.23
C ALA A 74 -10.84 -16.34 17.78
N THR A 75 -11.86 -15.95 18.53
CA THR A 75 -13.28 -16.20 18.21
C THR A 75 -14.09 -14.92 18.00
N THR A 76 -13.41 -13.77 17.94
CA THR A 76 -14.00 -12.47 17.67
C THR A 76 -14.09 -12.23 16.17
N GLN A 77 -15.04 -11.39 15.75
CA GLN A 77 -15.19 -11.03 14.34
C GLN A 77 -13.94 -10.34 13.76
N SER A 78 -13.22 -9.56 14.57
CA SER A 78 -12.01 -8.87 14.16
C SER A 78 -10.79 -9.33 14.95
N ILE A 79 -9.62 -9.28 14.31
CA ILE A 79 -8.31 -9.57 14.89
C ILE A 79 -7.28 -8.50 14.53
N ASN A 80 -6.34 -8.25 15.45
CA ASN A 80 -5.18 -7.39 15.20
C ASN A 80 -4.00 -8.23 14.71
N VAL A 81 -3.45 -7.86 13.56
CA VAL A 81 -2.34 -8.51 12.87
C VAL A 81 -1.10 -7.63 12.93
N PHE A 82 0.00 -8.19 13.40
CA PHE A 82 1.30 -7.50 13.56
C PHE A 82 2.37 -8.02 12.61
N VAL A 83 2.16 -9.18 11.99
CA VAL A 83 3.13 -9.83 11.13
C VAL A 83 2.46 -10.30 9.85
N GLY A 84 3.23 -10.27 8.75
CA GLY A 84 2.80 -10.88 7.51
C GLY A 84 2.62 -12.39 7.67
N GLY A 85 1.64 -12.96 6.99
CA GLY A 85 1.27 -14.36 7.11
C GLY A 85 -0.07 -14.64 6.46
N LEU A 86 -0.43 -15.92 6.40
CA LEU A 86 -1.73 -16.37 5.94
C LEU A 86 -2.67 -16.47 7.15
N TYR A 87 -3.76 -15.71 7.12
CA TYR A 87 -4.79 -15.72 8.15
C TYR A 87 -6.04 -16.41 7.61
N SER A 88 -6.35 -17.58 8.16
CA SER A 88 -7.59 -18.32 7.84
C SER A 88 -8.64 -18.06 8.92
N CYS A 89 -9.86 -17.77 8.52
CA CYS A 89 -11.04 -17.67 9.39
C CYS A 89 -12.11 -18.66 8.92
N THR A 90 -12.52 -19.55 9.82
CA THR A 90 -13.69 -20.40 9.63
C THR A 90 -14.85 -19.83 10.43
N PHE A 91 -16.03 -19.72 9.85
CA PHE A 91 -17.22 -19.28 10.57
C PHE A 91 -18.45 -20.07 10.15
N THR A 92 -19.36 -20.25 11.09
CA THR A 92 -20.65 -20.91 10.85
C THR A 92 -21.75 -19.86 10.90
N ASP A 93 -22.71 -19.92 9.99
CA ASP A 93 -23.88 -19.05 10.02
C ASP A 93 -24.99 -19.60 10.93
N VAL A 94 -26.09 -18.85 11.05
CA VAL A 94 -27.27 -19.24 11.83
C VAL A 94 -27.97 -20.50 11.28
N ASN A 95 -27.75 -20.82 10.00
CA ASN A 95 -28.31 -21.97 9.30
C ASN A 95 -27.42 -23.22 9.37
N GLY A 96 -26.25 -23.13 10.02
CA GLY A 96 -25.30 -24.23 10.16
C GLY A 96 -24.31 -24.39 8.99
N CYS A 97 -24.32 -23.47 8.02
CA CYS A 97 -23.37 -23.46 6.92
C CYS A 97 -22.01 -22.97 7.40
N THR A 98 -20.96 -23.75 7.12
CA THR A 98 -19.58 -23.40 7.52
C THR A 98 -18.79 -22.92 6.31
N TRP A 99 -18.19 -21.75 6.45
CA TRP A 99 -17.36 -21.10 5.43
C TRP A 99 -15.94 -20.92 5.95
N THR A 100 -14.96 -21.02 5.04
CA THR A 100 -13.55 -20.74 5.36
C THR A 100 -13.02 -19.71 4.39
N ILE A 101 -12.29 -18.73 4.93
CA ILE A 101 -11.72 -17.61 4.21
C ILE A 101 -10.23 -17.53 4.52
N ASP A 102 -9.42 -17.41 3.47
CA ASP A 102 -7.97 -17.27 3.55
C ASP A 102 -7.52 -15.86 3.13
N GLN A 103 -6.81 -15.16 4.02
CA GLN A 103 -6.25 -13.83 3.74
C GLN A 103 -4.73 -13.83 3.87
N ALA A 104 -4.02 -13.68 2.76
CA ALA A 104 -2.59 -13.43 2.78
C ALA A 104 -2.32 -11.96 3.16
N VAL A 105 -1.52 -11.73 4.19
CA VAL A 105 -1.04 -10.41 4.60
C VAL A 105 0.45 -10.33 4.34
N THR A 106 0.86 -9.36 3.52
CA THR A 106 2.27 -9.03 3.29
C THR A 106 2.59 -7.76 4.03
N VAL A 107 3.55 -7.82 4.96
CA VAL A 107 4.07 -6.63 5.63
C VAL A 107 5.33 -6.19 4.89
N ASN A 108 5.25 -5.04 4.25
CA ASN A 108 6.41 -4.38 3.69
C ASN A 108 7.18 -3.76 4.86
N ILE A 109 8.26 -4.43 5.26
CA ILE A 109 9.26 -3.82 6.10
C ILE A 109 9.98 -2.82 5.20
N ASN A 110 9.64 -1.55 5.33
CA ASN A 110 10.49 -0.49 4.79
C ASN A 110 11.78 -0.51 5.62
N THR A 111 12.70 -1.42 5.30
CA THR A 111 14.09 -1.28 5.73
C THR A 111 14.50 0.06 5.16
N GLY A 112 14.78 1.03 6.03
CA GLY A 112 15.10 2.42 5.66
C GLY A 112 16.41 2.55 4.87
N LEU A 113 16.48 1.89 3.72
CA LEU A 113 17.38 2.11 2.60
C LEU A 113 16.57 2.52 1.38
N GLU A 114 15.41 3.15 1.59
CA GLU A 114 15.01 4.20 0.65
C GLU A 114 16.07 5.31 0.79
N PRO A 115 16.74 5.74 -0.28
CA PRO A 115 17.54 6.96 -0.20
C PRO A 115 16.60 8.03 0.33
N ALA A 116 16.92 8.57 1.51
CA ALA A 116 16.10 9.50 2.27
C ALA A 116 15.21 10.31 1.33
N SER A 117 13.90 10.04 1.40
CA SER A 117 12.86 10.76 0.67
C SER A 117 13.26 12.21 0.64
N THR A 118 13.64 12.70 -0.54
CA THR A 118 14.18 14.02 -0.71
C THR A 118 13.13 15.00 -0.22
N PRO A 119 13.41 15.78 0.83
CA PRO A 119 12.50 16.84 1.20
C PRO A 119 12.47 17.82 0.02
N ALA A 120 11.28 17.96 -0.58
CA ALA A 120 10.94 18.81 -1.72
C ALA A 120 11.65 18.46 -3.04
N GLY A 121 11.06 17.53 -3.81
CA GLY A 121 11.09 17.53 -5.28
C GLY A 121 12.42 17.31 -5.99
N LEU A 122 13.54 17.33 -5.27
CA LEU A 122 14.88 17.33 -5.83
C LEU A 122 15.29 15.89 -6.18
N LEU A 123 15.47 15.61 -7.47
CA LEU A 123 15.91 14.32 -7.99
C LEU A 123 17.34 14.47 -8.50
N VAL A 124 18.25 13.61 -8.06
CA VAL A 124 19.65 13.65 -8.48
C VAL A 124 20.05 12.35 -9.15
N PHE A 125 20.43 12.40 -10.42
CA PHE A 125 20.80 11.22 -11.20
C PHE A 125 21.89 11.53 -12.25
N PRO A 126 22.83 10.60 -12.53
CA PRO A 126 22.98 9.29 -11.89
C PRO A 126 23.67 9.42 -10.53
N ASN A 127 23.15 8.76 -9.49
CA ASN A 127 23.84 8.63 -8.20
C ASN A 127 24.07 7.14 -7.95
N PRO A 128 25.32 6.63 -7.99
CA PRO A 128 26.59 7.38 -8.05
C PRO A 128 26.93 7.99 -9.42
N ALA A 129 27.70 9.10 -9.44
CA ALA A 129 28.19 9.75 -10.66
C ALA A 129 29.71 9.68 -10.81
N THR A 130 30.19 9.71 -12.05
CA THR A 130 31.63 9.77 -12.39
C THR A 130 32.04 11.13 -12.96
N THR A 131 31.24 11.70 -13.86
CA THR A 131 31.57 12.95 -14.57
C THR A 131 30.60 14.08 -14.23
N SER A 132 29.30 13.79 -14.25
CA SER A 132 28.26 14.77 -14.01
C SER A 132 27.04 14.17 -13.31
N LEU A 133 26.27 15.05 -12.67
CA LEU A 133 24.99 14.78 -12.02
C LEU A 133 23.94 15.70 -12.62
N THR A 134 22.76 15.18 -12.87
CA THR A 134 21.57 15.98 -13.19
C THR A 134 20.77 16.19 -11.92
N ILE A 135 20.42 17.43 -11.64
CA ILE A 135 19.63 17.88 -10.51
C ILE A 135 18.30 18.38 -11.08
N ALA A 136 17.26 17.56 -10.98
CA ALA A 136 15.90 17.90 -11.39
C ALA A 136 15.05 18.31 -10.16
N GLY A 137 14.02 19.13 -10.38
CA GLY A 137 13.16 19.63 -9.31
C GLY A 137 13.67 20.88 -8.58
N VAL A 138 14.61 21.60 -9.20
CA VAL A 138 15.08 22.93 -8.79
C VAL A 138 14.72 23.95 -9.87
N GLU A 139 14.21 25.11 -9.46
CA GLU A 139 14.00 26.25 -10.36
C GLU A 139 15.32 26.99 -10.58
N LEU A 140 15.76 27.10 -11.84
CA LEU A 140 17.03 27.73 -12.20
C LEU A 140 16.82 29.24 -12.48
N PRO A 141 17.76 30.11 -12.07
CA PRO A 141 19.04 29.77 -11.45
C PRO A 141 18.93 29.50 -9.94
N ALA A 142 19.61 28.47 -9.46
CA ALA A 142 19.62 28.10 -8.04
C ALA A 142 21.04 27.95 -7.50
N ARG A 143 21.27 28.40 -6.26
CA ARG A 143 22.56 28.18 -5.60
C ARG A 143 22.57 26.81 -4.94
N ILE A 144 23.59 26.03 -5.25
CA ILE A 144 23.87 24.75 -4.62
C ILE A 144 25.12 24.82 -3.75
N GLN A 145 25.13 23.99 -2.72
CA GLN A 145 26.23 23.79 -1.80
C GLN A 145 26.50 22.29 -1.68
N LEU A 146 27.72 21.88 -1.96
CA LEU A 146 28.23 20.54 -1.71
C LEU A 146 29.04 20.57 -0.42
N LEU A 147 28.68 19.71 0.52
CA LEU A 147 29.36 19.56 1.79
C LEU A 147 30.01 18.17 1.89
N SER A 148 31.13 18.08 2.60
CA SER A 148 31.68 16.80 3.08
C SER A 148 30.73 16.17 4.11
N LEU A 149 30.91 14.88 4.40
CA LEU A 149 30.23 14.22 5.53
C LEU A 149 30.52 14.90 6.88
N ASP A 150 31.67 15.55 6.99
CA ASP A 150 32.08 16.32 8.19
C ASP A 150 31.43 17.72 8.25
N GLY A 151 30.53 18.05 7.32
CA GLY A 151 29.80 19.33 7.28
C GLY A 151 30.61 20.51 6.70
N ARG A 152 31.85 20.29 6.26
CA ARG A 152 32.65 21.33 5.60
C ARG A 152 32.14 21.59 4.18
N LEU A 153 31.93 22.85 3.82
CA LEU A 153 31.62 23.25 2.44
C LEU A 153 32.78 22.91 1.50
N VAL A 154 32.49 22.07 0.51
CA VAL A 154 33.43 21.64 -0.55
C VAL A 154 33.28 22.52 -1.77
N ARG A 155 32.04 22.83 -2.18
CA ARG A 155 31.75 23.68 -3.35
C ARG A 155 30.46 24.45 -3.14
N SER A 156 30.40 25.69 -3.63
CA SER A 156 29.16 26.47 -3.73
C SER A 156 29.10 27.12 -5.10
N GLU A 157 28.02 26.89 -5.83
CA GLU A 157 27.89 27.35 -7.22
C GLU A 157 26.44 27.75 -7.53
N LEU A 158 26.27 28.72 -8.43
CA LEU A 158 24.96 29.07 -8.98
C LEU A 158 24.74 28.28 -10.26
N LEU A 159 23.83 27.31 -10.21
CA LEU A 159 23.45 26.53 -11.38
C LEU A 159 22.54 27.34 -12.30
N THR A 160 22.91 27.44 -13.57
CA THR A 160 22.08 27.97 -14.66
C THR A 160 21.52 26.86 -15.56
N SER A 161 21.99 25.62 -15.37
CA SER A 161 21.60 24.40 -16.05
C SER A 161 21.38 23.30 -15.01
N PRO A 162 20.50 22.30 -15.26
CA PRO A 162 20.26 21.22 -14.31
C PRO A 162 21.46 20.27 -14.17
N VAL A 163 22.53 20.43 -14.95
CA VAL A 163 23.71 19.55 -14.90
C VAL A 163 24.82 20.17 -14.06
N LEU A 164 25.28 19.44 -13.05
CA LEU A 164 26.44 19.75 -12.22
C LEU A 164 27.61 18.84 -12.58
N GLN A 165 28.76 19.41 -12.91
CA GLN A 165 29.99 18.64 -13.16
C GLN A 165 30.66 18.27 -11.84
N VAL A 166 30.96 16.98 -11.68
CA VAL A 166 31.63 16.42 -10.49
C VAL A 166 32.95 15.73 -10.79
N SER A 167 33.42 15.80 -12.04
CA SER A 167 34.72 15.26 -12.47
C SER A 167 35.90 15.80 -11.66
N ASP A 168 35.80 17.02 -11.14
CA ASP A 168 36.87 17.67 -10.38
C ASP A 168 36.81 17.36 -8.88
N LEU A 169 35.78 16.63 -8.42
CA LEU A 169 35.66 16.21 -7.03
C LEU A 169 36.43 14.90 -6.81
N HIS A 170 36.98 14.73 -5.62
CA HIS A 170 37.57 13.47 -5.22
C HIS A 170 36.48 12.39 -5.11
N GLN A 171 36.85 11.13 -5.34
CA GLN A 171 35.93 10.03 -5.07
C GLN A 171 35.50 10.05 -3.60
N GLY A 172 34.21 9.91 -3.34
CA GLY A 172 33.68 10.05 -1.99
C GLY A 172 32.19 10.26 -1.92
N THR A 173 31.70 10.41 -0.69
CA THR A 173 30.30 10.76 -0.42
C THR A 173 30.23 12.24 -0.09
N TYR A 174 29.27 12.94 -0.70
CA TYR A 174 28.99 14.36 -0.46
C TYR A 174 27.52 14.58 -0.12
N LEU A 175 27.25 15.68 0.56
CA LEU A 175 25.91 16.16 0.86
C LEU A 175 25.60 17.37 -0.02
N LEU A 176 24.61 17.25 -0.90
CA LEU A 176 24.12 18.32 -1.76
C LEU A 176 22.97 19.05 -1.08
N ARG A 177 23.09 20.37 -0.99
CA ARG A 177 22.06 21.27 -0.46
C ARG A 177 21.76 22.38 -1.46
N THR A 178 20.50 22.77 -1.57
CA THR A 178 20.07 23.96 -2.32
C THR A 178 19.79 25.10 -1.35
N GLU A 179 20.19 26.31 -1.72
CA GLU A 179 19.87 27.52 -0.96
C GLU A 179 18.38 27.85 -1.15
N GLY A 180 17.65 28.13 -0.07
CA GLY A 180 16.23 28.50 -0.12
C GLY A 180 15.23 27.34 0.00
N VAL A 181 15.66 26.09 -0.17
CA VAL A 181 14.81 24.92 0.13
C VAL A 181 15.07 24.47 1.57
N VAL A 182 14.04 24.53 2.41
CA VAL A 182 14.09 23.98 3.77
C VAL A 182 13.96 22.47 3.66
N GLY A 183 15.09 21.77 3.68
CA GLY A 183 15.15 20.32 3.55
C GLY A 183 16.48 19.76 4.04
N MET A 184 16.48 18.47 4.38
CA MET A 184 17.70 17.69 4.59
C MET A 184 18.53 17.64 3.30
N PRO A 185 19.87 17.75 3.38
CA PRO A 185 20.72 17.64 2.21
C PRO A 185 20.67 16.21 1.61
N ILE A 186 20.80 16.11 0.29
CA ILE A 186 20.84 14.85 -0.44
C ILE A 186 22.23 14.25 -0.38
N ARG A 187 22.32 12.99 0.01
CA ARG A 187 23.57 12.24 -0.11
C ARG A 187 23.82 11.84 -1.57
N ILE A 188 24.94 12.31 -2.13
CA ILE A 188 25.45 11.91 -3.45
C ILE A 188 26.77 11.17 -3.30
N GLN A 189 27.07 10.28 -4.25
CA GLN A 189 28.31 9.54 -4.29
C GLN A 189 29.03 9.81 -5.62
N VAL A 190 30.31 10.17 -5.54
CA VAL A 190 31.21 10.37 -6.68
C VAL A 190 32.17 9.18 -6.76
N LEU A 191 32.18 8.52 -7.92
CA LEU A 191 33.08 7.42 -8.27
C LEU A 191 34.16 7.93 -9.22
N ARG A 192 35.30 7.22 -9.26
CA ARG A 192 36.38 7.47 -10.21
C ARG A 192 36.45 6.37 -11.26
#